data_AF-W1I9B8-F1
#
_entry.id   AF-W1I9B8-F1
#
_cell.length_a   1.000
_cell.length_b   1.000
_cell.length_c   1.000
_cell.angle_alpha   90.00
_cell.angle_beta   90.00
_cell.angle_gamma   90.00
#
_symmetry.space_group_name_H-M   'P 1'
#
loop_
_entity.id
_entity.type
_entity.pdbx_description
1 polymer ?
#
loop_
_entity_poly.entity_id
_entity_poly.type
_entity_poly.pdbx_seq_one_letter_code
_entity_poly.pdbx_strand_id
1 'polypeptide(L)'
;MKNYKFNELAVLRINLDKLRFFSTHTVRSRQAVNIEHINNYISNINNNDDEVVPINPWFVTGFTDAEGSFMIHLEKNKDKWRVRPTFQIKLDIRDLSLLEEIKIYFNNTGSINTSNKECVYKVRSLKDISIIISHFDKYNLITQKKADFELFKLIINKLNSQEHLSYEVGATVLQEIISIRASMNLGLSSSVKEDFPHIIPVIRPLIENMVIPHPEWMAGFVSGEGSFSVYTTSDDKYVSLSFRVSQHNKDKQLLKSFVDFFGCGGFNYHNKGNKAVIFVTRKFEDINDKIIPLFNEYKIKGVKYKDFKDWSLVAKMIESKSHLTTNGYKEICKIKENM
;
A
#
# COMPACT_ATOMS: atom_id res chain seq x y z
N MET A 1 -16.64 34.37 -3.35
CA MET A 1 -18.06 33.98 -3.24
C MET A 1 -18.53 33.40 -4.56
N LYS A 2 -19.09 32.18 -4.51
CA LYS A 2 -19.90 31.45 -5.51
C LYS A 2 -19.34 31.22 -6.93
N ASN A 3 -18.86 29.98 -7.19
CA ASN A 3 -19.34 29.12 -8.31
C ASN A 3 -18.47 27.85 -8.53
N TYR A 4 -18.39 26.94 -7.54
CA TYR A 4 -17.84 25.58 -7.77
C TYR A 4 -18.76 24.43 -7.32
N LYS A 5 -19.93 24.71 -6.72
CA LYS A 5 -20.83 23.66 -6.17
C LYS A 5 -21.77 22.97 -7.17
N PHE A 6 -21.83 23.39 -8.44
CA PHE A 6 -22.83 22.87 -9.37
C PHE A 6 -22.38 21.66 -10.22
N ASN A 7 -21.08 21.37 -10.33
CA ASN A 7 -20.61 20.23 -11.15
C ASN A 7 -20.50 18.91 -10.38
N GLU A 8 -20.26 18.91 -9.06
CA GLU A 8 -20.14 17.66 -8.28
C GLU A 8 -21.50 16.96 -8.07
N LEU A 9 -22.58 17.73 -7.89
CA LEU A 9 -23.93 17.19 -7.75
C LEU A 9 -24.45 16.51 -9.03
N ALA A 10 -23.98 16.96 -10.21
CA ALA A 10 -24.36 16.37 -11.48
C ALA A 10 -23.71 14.99 -11.70
N VAL A 11 -22.46 14.81 -11.27
CA VAL A 11 -21.74 13.53 -11.37
C VAL A 11 -22.30 12.49 -10.39
N LEU A 12 -22.70 12.92 -9.18
CA LEU A 12 -23.34 12.06 -8.18
C LEU A 12 -24.72 11.53 -8.63
N ARG A 13 -25.56 12.37 -9.26
CA ARG A 13 -26.88 11.95 -9.76
C ARG A 13 -26.79 10.91 -10.89
N ILE A 14 -25.83 11.07 -11.81
CA ILE A 14 -25.64 10.13 -12.93
C ILE A 14 -25.25 8.72 -12.44
N ASN A 15 -24.55 8.61 -11.30
CA ASN A 15 -24.17 7.31 -10.72
C ASN A 15 -25.35 6.63 -10.00
N LEU A 16 -26.21 7.38 -9.32
CA LEU A 16 -27.39 6.83 -8.63
C LEU A 16 -28.44 6.28 -9.61
N ASP A 17 -28.66 6.96 -10.74
CA ASP A 17 -29.61 6.52 -11.76
C ASP A 17 -29.13 5.26 -12.50
N LYS A 18 -27.81 5.11 -12.68
CA LYS A 18 -27.23 3.88 -13.24
C LYS A 18 -27.36 2.68 -12.28
N LEU A 19 -27.23 2.90 -10.97
CA LEU A 19 -27.41 1.86 -9.95
C LEU A 19 -28.86 1.36 -9.87
N ARG A 20 -29.85 2.24 -10.04
CA ARG A 20 -31.28 1.85 -10.10
C ARG A 20 -31.62 1.02 -11.33
N PHE A 21 -30.90 1.19 -12.43
CA PHE A 21 -31.18 0.45 -13.67
C PHE A 21 -30.79 -1.04 -13.56
N PHE A 22 -29.83 -1.39 -12.70
CA PHE A 22 -29.39 -2.78 -12.52
C PHE A 22 -30.28 -3.61 -11.57
N SER A 23 -31.24 -3.01 -10.86
CA SER A 23 -32.08 -3.74 -9.89
C SER A 23 -33.29 -4.46 -10.50
N THR A 24 -33.45 -4.49 -11.82
CA THR A 24 -34.66 -5.05 -12.47
C THR A 24 -34.43 -6.33 -13.28
N HIS A 25 -33.22 -6.87 -13.36
CA HIS A 25 -32.95 -8.08 -14.15
C HIS A 25 -32.29 -9.19 -13.33
N THR A 26 -33.09 -10.22 -13.09
CA THR A 26 -32.82 -11.41 -12.27
C THR A 26 -31.82 -12.35 -12.95
N VAL A 27 -30.64 -12.59 -12.34
CA VAL A 27 -29.80 -13.77 -12.64
C VAL A 27 -29.35 -14.42 -11.31
N ARG A 28 -29.67 -15.70 -11.14
CA ARG A 28 -29.53 -16.47 -9.90
C ARG A 28 -28.09 -16.99 -9.66
N SER A 29 -27.77 -17.06 -8.37
CA SER A 29 -26.77 -17.92 -7.70
C SER A 29 -25.28 -17.73 -8.02
N ARG A 30 -24.74 -16.60 -7.56
CA ARG A 30 -23.36 -16.35 -7.04
C ARG A 30 -23.17 -14.86 -6.72
N GLN A 31 -24.01 -14.00 -7.29
CA GLN A 31 -24.14 -12.57 -6.96
C GLN A 31 -24.90 -12.28 -5.66
N ALA A 32 -25.77 -13.19 -5.19
CA ALA A 32 -26.61 -12.94 -4.01
C ALA A 32 -25.82 -12.66 -2.72
N VAL A 33 -24.71 -13.39 -2.49
CA VAL A 33 -23.82 -13.19 -1.33
C VAL A 33 -23.08 -11.84 -1.39
N ASN A 34 -22.85 -11.32 -2.59
CA ASN A 34 -22.20 -10.04 -2.81
C ASN A 34 -23.20 -8.87 -2.68
N ILE A 35 -24.45 -9.09 -3.10
CA ILE A 35 -25.53 -8.11 -2.96
C ILE A 35 -25.93 -7.94 -1.48
N GLU A 36 -25.98 -8.99 -0.68
CA GLU A 36 -26.25 -8.86 0.77
C GLU A 36 -25.15 -8.09 1.51
N HIS A 37 -23.87 -8.29 1.19
CA HIS A 37 -22.78 -7.52 1.80
C HIS A 37 -22.76 -6.07 1.33
N ILE A 38 -23.00 -5.81 0.04
CA ILE A 38 -23.15 -4.45 -0.49
C ILE A 38 -24.37 -3.76 0.13
N ASN A 39 -25.49 -4.48 0.29
CA ASN A 39 -26.68 -3.93 0.93
C ASN A 39 -26.48 -3.70 2.42
N ASN A 40 -25.68 -4.51 3.11
CA ASN A 40 -25.27 -4.28 4.50
C ASN A 40 -24.29 -3.10 4.64
N TYR A 41 -23.41 -2.89 3.66
CA TYR A 41 -22.57 -1.71 3.57
C TYR A 41 -23.43 -0.44 3.33
N ILE A 42 -24.39 -0.51 2.41
CA ILE A 42 -25.32 0.59 2.10
C ILE A 42 -26.31 0.86 3.25
N SER A 43 -26.79 -0.17 3.95
CA SER A 43 -27.67 0.02 5.12
C SER A 43 -26.92 0.60 6.32
N ASN A 44 -25.63 0.29 6.47
CA ASN A 44 -24.75 0.96 7.42
C ASN A 44 -24.45 2.41 7.03
N ILE A 45 -24.41 2.74 5.73
CA ILE A 45 -24.28 4.14 5.24
C ILE A 45 -25.53 4.97 5.59
N ASN A 46 -26.72 4.39 5.56
CA ASN A 46 -27.95 5.14 5.81
C ASN A 46 -28.23 5.44 7.30
N ASN A 47 -27.41 4.91 8.23
CA ASN A 47 -27.62 5.07 9.66
C ASN A 47 -26.58 5.95 10.37
N ASN A 48 -25.59 6.50 9.66
CA ASN A 48 -24.65 7.48 10.21
C ASN A 48 -24.38 8.58 9.16
N ASP A 49 -24.65 9.84 9.50
CA ASP A 49 -24.31 11.05 8.73
C ASP A 49 -22.79 11.31 8.62
N ASP A 50 -21.95 10.27 8.71
CA ASP A 50 -20.51 10.39 8.48
C ASP A 50 -20.27 10.39 6.96
N GLU A 51 -20.07 11.59 6.42
CA GLU A 51 -19.62 11.82 5.05
C GLU A 51 -18.45 10.87 4.73
N VAL A 52 -18.62 9.95 3.77
CA VAL A 52 -17.59 8.98 3.40
C VAL A 52 -16.41 9.73 2.80
N VAL A 53 -15.43 10.06 3.64
CA VAL A 53 -14.20 10.76 3.22
C VAL A 53 -13.38 9.81 2.34
N PRO A 54 -13.15 10.14 1.06
CA PRO A 54 -12.32 9.32 0.19
C PRO A 54 -10.90 9.18 0.75
N ILE A 55 -10.30 8.00 0.59
CA ILE A 55 -8.90 7.77 0.99
C ILE A 55 -7.97 8.77 0.31
N ASN A 56 -7.06 9.37 1.09
CA ASN A 56 -6.17 10.41 0.60
C ASN A 56 -5.23 9.85 -0.49
N PRO A 57 -5.00 10.57 -1.62
CA PRO A 57 -4.08 10.11 -2.65
C PRO A 57 -2.67 9.81 -2.13
N TRP A 58 -2.12 10.66 -1.25
CA TRP A 58 -0.80 10.43 -0.68
C TRP A 58 -0.76 9.21 0.24
N PHE A 59 -1.86 8.91 0.94
CA PHE A 59 -1.99 7.66 1.69
C PHE A 59 -1.86 6.45 0.76
N VAL A 60 -2.59 6.46 -0.36
CA VAL A 60 -2.52 5.37 -1.36
C VAL A 60 -1.10 5.22 -1.91
N THR A 61 -0.41 6.33 -2.17
CA THR A 61 0.99 6.31 -2.61
C THR A 61 1.92 5.72 -1.55
N GLY A 62 1.83 6.17 -0.30
CA GLY A 62 2.64 5.67 0.81
C GLY A 62 2.41 4.19 1.09
N PHE A 63 1.14 3.77 1.09
CA PHE A 63 0.79 2.36 1.26
C PHE A 63 1.27 1.50 0.07
N THR A 64 1.28 2.05 -1.14
CA THR A 64 1.87 1.38 -2.31
C THR A 64 3.38 1.27 -2.19
N ASP A 65 4.07 2.31 -1.69
CA ASP A 65 5.51 2.27 -1.40
C ASP A 65 5.88 1.18 -0.38
N ALA A 66 4.96 0.83 0.53
CA ALA A 66 5.07 -0.33 1.42
C ALA A 66 4.71 -1.65 0.70
N GLU A 67 3.43 -1.85 0.36
CA GLU A 67 2.85 -3.17 0.05
C GLU A 67 2.58 -3.42 -1.45
N GLY A 68 2.68 -2.38 -2.28
CA GLY A 68 2.38 -2.47 -3.72
C GLY A 68 3.50 -3.12 -4.54
N SER A 69 3.14 -3.62 -5.72
CA SER A 69 4.10 -4.14 -6.71
C SER A 69 3.66 -3.89 -8.15
N PHE A 70 4.63 -3.50 -9.00
CA PHE A 70 4.47 -3.33 -10.43
C PHE A 70 5.22 -4.45 -11.15
N MET A 71 4.50 -5.34 -11.82
CA MET A 71 5.07 -6.57 -12.37
C MET A 71 4.81 -6.70 -13.86
N ILE A 72 5.82 -7.19 -14.58
CA ILE A 72 5.69 -7.70 -15.95
C ILE A 72 6.07 -9.18 -15.93
N HIS A 73 5.11 -10.04 -16.26
CA HIS A 73 5.36 -11.47 -16.45
C HIS A 73 5.47 -11.80 -17.94
N LEU A 74 6.39 -12.71 -18.26
CA LEU A 74 6.59 -13.25 -19.59
C LEU A 74 6.08 -14.69 -19.56
N GLU A 75 5.01 -14.97 -20.30
CA GLU A 75 4.39 -16.29 -20.39
C GLU A 75 4.63 -16.88 -21.77
N LYS A 76 5.30 -18.02 -21.85
CA LYS A 76 5.45 -18.76 -23.10
C LYS A 76 4.18 -19.54 -23.39
N ASN A 77 3.60 -19.36 -24.57
CA ASN A 77 2.46 -20.11 -25.07
C ASN A 77 2.81 -20.69 -26.45
N LYS A 78 3.16 -21.98 -26.48
CA LYS A 78 3.79 -22.64 -27.63
C LYS A 78 5.04 -21.83 -28.05
N ASP A 79 5.08 -21.35 -29.28
CA ASP A 79 6.23 -20.62 -29.84
C ASP A 79 6.10 -19.10 -29.69
N LYS A 80 5.12 -18.61 -28.92
CA LYS A 80 4.86 -17.17 -28.74
C LYS A 80 4.96 -16.75 -27.28
N TRP A 81 5.59 -15.61 -27.03
CA TRP A 81 5.66 -15.00 -25.71
C TRP A 81 4.52 -13.99 -25.51
N ARG A 82 3.88 -14.04 -24.35
CA ARG A 82 2.87 -13.08 -23.92
C ARG A 82 3.43 -12.21 -22.80
N VAL A 83 3.24 -10.90 -22.93
CA VAL A 83 3.60 -9.91 -21.91
C VAL A 83 2.37 -9.62 -21.05
N ARG A 84 2.47 -9.88 -19.74
CA ARG A 84 1.37 -9.72 -18.79
C ARG A 84 1.72 -8.66 -17.75
N PRO A 85 1.25 -7.43 -17.90
CA PRO A 85 1.39 -6.45 -16.86
C PRO A 85 0.42 -6.72 -15.71
N THR A 86 0.86 -6.45 -14.48
CA THR A 86 0.02 -6.53 -13.29
C THR A 86 0.49 -5.51 -12.26
N PHE A 87 -0.40 -4.63 -11.84
CA PHE A 87 -0.28 -3.94 -10.54
C PHE A 87 -0.94 -4.81 -9.47
N GLN A 88 -0.32 -4.93 -8.30
CA GLN A 88 -0.81 -5.80 -7.22
C GLN A 88 -0.58 -5.19 -5.84
N ILE A 89 -1.55 -5.40 -4.95
CA ILE A 89 -1.36 -5.30 -3.50
C ILE A 89 -1.85 -6.63 -2.90
N LYS A 90 -1.03 -7.26 -2.05
CA LYS A 90 -1.36 -8.51 -1.36
C LYS A 90 -1.25 -8.25 0.14
N LEU A 91 -2.30 -8.57 0.89
CA LEU A 91 -2.33 -8.42 2.35
C LEU A 91 -2.84 -9.70 3.03
N ASP A 92 -2.70 -9.74 4.35
CA ASP A 92 -3.43 -10.69 5.18
C ASP A 92 -4.94 -10.47 5.04
N ILE A 93 -5.73 -11.55 5.15
CA ILE A 93 -7.19 -11.49 4.95
C ILE A 93 -7.88 -10.52 5.90
N ARG A 94 -7.30 -10.24 7.07
CA ARG A 94 -7.86 -9.29 8.05
C ARG A 94 -7.92 -7.85 7.52
N ASP A 95 -7.12 -7.51 6.51
CA ASP A 95 -7.08 -6.19 5.86
C ASP A 95 -7.88 -6.13 4.54
N LEU A 96 -8.78 -7.08 4.29
CA LEU A 96 -9.64 -7.08 3.09
C LEU A 96 -10.39 -5.75 2.89
N SER A 97 -10.95 -5.19 3.98
CA SER A 97 -11.69 -3.92 3.91
C SER A 97 -10.82 -2.76 3.40
N LEU A 98 -9.52 -2.73 3.74
CA LEU A 98 -8.61 -1.71 3.23
C LEU A 98 -8.33 -1.90 1.73
N LEU A 99 -8.23 -3.14 1.23
CA LEU A 99 -8.14 -3.39 -0.21
C LEU A 99 -9.40 -2.96 -0.96
N GLU A 100 -10.58 -3.13 -0.36
CA GLU A 100 -11.84 -2.67 -0.94
C GLU A 100 -11.88 -1.13 -1.05
N GLU A 101 -11.45 -0.41 -0.01
CA GLU A 101 -11.29 1.06 -0.05
C GLU A 101 -10.33 1.49 -1.19
N ILE A 102 -9.17 0.83 -1.31
CA ILE A 102 -8.20 1.14 -2.38
C ILE A 102 -8.76 0.81 -3.77
N LYS A 103 -9.51 -0.29 -3.91
CA LYS A 103 -10.15 -0.62 -5.18
C LYS A 103 -11.23 0.41 -5.55
N ILE A 104 -12.03 0.88 -4.59
CA ILE A 104 -13.01 1.94 -4.81
C ILE A 104 -12.30 3.23 -5.25
N TYR A 105 -11.19 3.60 -4.60
CA TYR A 105 -10.35 4.74 -4.97
C TYR A 105 -9.89 4.68 -6.43
N PHE A 106 -9.46 3.51 -6.91
CA PHE A 106 -9.09 3.29 -8.30
C PHE A 106 -10.29 2.97 -9.21
N ASN A 107 -11.43 3.63 -9.00
CA ASN A 107 -12.65 3.51 -9.83
C ASN A 107 -13.16 2.08 -10.00
N ASN A 108 -13.02 1.24 -8.97
CA ASN A 108 -13.40 -0.17 -8.99
C ASN A 108 -12.68 -1.02 -10.05
N THR A 109 -11.55 -0.55 -10.58
CA THR A 109 -10.72 -1.30 -11.54
C THR A 109 -10.11 -2.55 -10.94
N GLY A 110 -9.83 -3.55 -11.78
CA GLY A 110 -9.22 -4.81 -11.34
C GLY A 110 -10.16 -5.70 -10.50
N SER A 111 -9.57 -6.67 -9.82
CA SER A 111 -10.30 -7.65 -9.00
C SER A 111 -9.60 -7.88 -7.66
N ILE A 112 -10.38 -8.22 -6.64
CA ILE A 112 -9.87 -8.76 -5.38
C ILE A 112 -10.18 -10.26 -5.36
N ASN A 113 -9.15 -11.05 -5.11
CA ASN A 113 -9.26 -12.49 -4.91
C ASN A 113 -8.86 -12.80 -3.46
N THR A 114 -9.62 -13.68 -2.81
CA THR A 114 -9.39 -14.06 -1.42
C THR A 114 -9.05 -15.54 -1.30
N SER A 115 -8.34 -15.85 -0.22
CA SER A 115 -8.07 -17.18 0.29
C SER A 115 -8.27 -17.16 1.81
N ASN A 116 -8.08 -18.30 2.49
CA ASN A 116 -8.24 -18.37 3.94
C ASN A 116 -7.25 -17.48 4.73
N LYS A 117 -6.14 -17.05 4.12
CA LYS A 117 -5.08 -16.28 4.79
C LYS A 117 -4.77 -14.93 4.15
N GLU A 118 -4.98 -14.82 2.84
CA GLU A 118 -4.56 -13.65 2.07
C GLU A 118 -5.71 -13.10 1.22
N CYS A 119 -5.70 -11.80 1.02
CA CYS A 119 -6.47 -11.11 -0.01
C CYS A 119 -5.52 -10.40 -0.99
N VAL A 120 -5.87 -10.41 -2.28
CA VAL A 120 -5.00 -9.90 -3.34
C VAL A 120 -5.79 -9.04 -4.31
N TYR A 121 -5.46 -7.75 -4.33
CA TYR A 121 -5.94 -6.80 -5.33
C TYR A 121 -5.03 -6.84 -6.56
N LYS A 122 -5.61 -7.02 -7.76
CA LYS A 122 -4.87 -7.09 -9.03
C LYS A 122 -5.53 -6.24 -10.12
N VAL A 123 -4.73 -5.43 -10.80
CA VAL A 123 -5.12 -4.70 -12.02
C VAL A 123 -4.25 -5.18 -13.17
N ARG A 124 -4.89 -5.71 -14.23
CA ARG A 124 -4.20 -6.44 -15.31
C ARG A 124 -4.52 -5.94 -16.72
N SER A 125 -5.67 -5.32 -16.93
CA SER A 125 -6.04 -4.81 -18.25
C SER A 125 -5.27 -3.52 -18.55
N LEU A 126 -4.82 -3.32 -19.79
CA LEU A 126 -4.09 -2.10 -20.17
C LEU A 126 -4.93 -0.84 -19.95
N LYS A 127 -6.25 -0.94 -20.21
CA LYS A 127 -7.21 0.14 -19.94
C LYS A 127 -7.19 0.54 -18.46
N ASP A 128 -7.32 -0.42 -17.55
CA ASP A 128 -7.38 -0.11 -16.13
C ASP A 128 -6.01 0.32 -15.57
N ILE A 129 -4.92 -0.23 -16.10
CA ILE A 129 -3.55 0.17 -15.73
C ILE A 129 -3.31 1.65 -16.04
N SER A 130 -3.96 2.23 -17.05
CA SER A 130 -3.83 3.67 -17.32
C SER A 130 -4.28 4.56 -16.15
N ILE A 131 -5.27 4.10 -15.37
CA ILE A 131 -5.76 4.81 -14.16
C ILE A 131 -4.70 4.71 -13.06
N ILE A 132 -4.07 3.55 -12.90
CA ILE A 132 -2.97 3.32 -11.96
C ILE A 132 -1.77 4.22 -12.31
N ILE A 133 -1.36 4.26 -13.58
CA ILE A 133 -0.27 5.12 -14.05
C ILE A 133 -0.58 6.59 -13.79
N SER A 134 -1.80 7.05 -14.14
CA SER A 134 -2.20 8.45 -13.95
C SER A 134 -2.12 8.90 -12.49
N HIS A 135 -2.43 8.00 -11.53
CA HIS A 135 -2.25 8.29 -10.12
C HIS A 135 -0.77 8.45 -9.75
N PHE A 136 0.09 7.50 -10.09
CA PHE A 136 1.51 7.52 -9.70
C PHE A 136 2.37 8.51 -10.50
N ASP A 137 1.89 9.01 -11.64
CA ASP A 137 2.49 10.16 -12.32
C ASP A 137 2.19 11.48 -11.61
N LYS A 138 1.03 11.59 -10.94
CA LYS A 138 0.63 12.77 -10.17
C LYS A 138 1.10 12.74 -8.71
N TYR A 139 1.10 11.56 -8.10
CA TYR A 139 1.50 11.31 -6.72
C TYR A 139 2.62 10.28 -6.74
N ASN A 140 3.83 10.78 -6.99
CA ASN A 140 4.98 9.92 -7.25
C ASN A 140 5.39 9.10 -6.02
N LEU A 141 5.70 7.83 -6.26
CA LEU A 141 6.36 6.95 -5.30
C LEU A 141 7.73 7.50 -4.93
N ILE A 142 8.23 7.20 -3.73
CA ILE A 142 9.54 7.68 -3.27
C ILE A 142 10.52 6.59 -2.85
N THR A 143 10.10 5.34 -2.73
CA THR A 143 11.06 4.23 -2.51
C THR A 143 11.71 3.80 -3.82
N GLN A 144 12.65 2.84 -3.75
CA GLN A 144 13.18 2.15 -4.94
C GLN A 144 12.09 1.47 -5.80
N LYS A 145 10.84 1.35 -5.32
CA LYS A 145 9.67 0.91 -6.10
C LYS A 145 9.33 1.88 -7.23
N LYS A 146 9.70 3.17 -7.12
CA LYS A 146 9.58 4.12 -8.24
C LYS A 146 10.34 3.64 -9.46
N ALA A 147 11.53 3.05 -9.31
CA ALA A 147 12.26 2.52 -10.46
C ALA A 147 11.54 1.34 -11.14
N ASP A 148 10.85 0.46 -10.39
CA ASP A 148 10.00 -0.57 -11.00
C ASP A 148 8.78 0.06 -11.69
N PHE A 149 8.18 1.11 -11.11
CA PHE A 149 7.08 1.83 -11.72
C PHE A 149 7.47 2.50 -13.05
N GLU A 150 8.63 3.17 -13.12
CA GLU A 150 9.08 3.79 -14.38
C GLU A 150 9.35 2.75 -15.47
N LEU A 151 10.02 1.64 -15.13
CA LEU A 151 10.25 0.53 -16.07
C LEU A 151 8.94 -0.14 -16.50
N PHE A 152 7.99 -0.29 -15.57
CA PHE A 152 6.65 -0.77 -15.86
C PHE A 152 5.93 0.14 -16.86
N LYS A 153 5.94 1.46 -16.62
CA LYS A 153 5.33 2.47 -17.49
C LYS A 153 5.92 2.46 -18.91
N LEU A 154 7.24 2.29 -19.04
CA LEU A 154 7.90 2.14 -20.35
C LEU A 154 7.37 0.92 -21.13
N ILE A 155 7.20 -0.23 -20.47
CA ILE A 155 6.64 -1.42 -21.11
C ILE A 155 5.16 -1.20 -21.48
N ILE A 156 4.36 -0.58 -20.61
CA ILE A 156 2.95 -0.28 -20.92
C ILE A 156 2.83 0.62 -22.15
N ASN A 157 3.68 1.64 -22.29
CA ASN A 157 3.68 2.50 -23.48
C ASN A 157 3.98 1.70 -24.76
N LYS A 158 4.95 0.78 -24.72
CA LYS A 158 5.23 -0.14 -25.83
C LYS A 158 4.05 -1.06 -26.15
N LEU A 159 3.33 -1.56 -25.14
CA LEU A 159 2.14 -2.38 -25.36
C LEU A 159 1.00 -1.56 -25.98
N ASN A 160 0.81 -0.31 -25.56
CA ASN A 160 -0.22 0.58 -26.11
C ASN A 160 0.05 0.99 -27.56
N SER A 161 1.32 1.10 -27.98
CA SER A 161 1.68 1.34 -29.39
C SER A 161 1.27 0.21 -30.34
N GLN A 162 1.00 -0.98 -29.80
CA GLN A 162 0.74 -2.22 -30.54
C GLN A 162 1.88 -2.69 -31.48
N GLU A 163 3.04 -2.05 -31.48
CA GLU A 163 4.19 -2.44 -32.33
C GLU A 163 4.68 -3.87 -32.06
N HIS A 164 4.47 -4.38 -30.84
CA HIS A 164 4.75 -5.77 -30.46
C HIS A 164 3.92 -6.82 -31.24
N LEU A 165 2.84 -6.41 -31.91
CA LEU A 165 2.04 -7.27 -32.78
C LEU A 165 2.51 -7.25 -34.24
N SER A 166 3.43 -6.33 -34.59
CA SER A 166 3.96 -6.21 -35.95
C SER A 166 4.81 -7.41 -36.34
N TYR A 167 4.67 -7.85 -37.59
CA TYR A 167 5.51 -8.90 -38.16
C TYR A 167 6.96 -8.42 -38.38
N GLU A 168 7.14 -7.15 -38.75
CA GLU A 168 8.44 -6.58 -39.11
C GLU A 168 9.30 -6.22 -37.89
N VAL A 169 8.68 -5.60 -36.88
CA VAL A 169 9.40 -5.05 -35.71
C VAL A 169 9.05 -5.74 -34.39
N GLY A 170 8.03 -6.61 -34.36
CA GLY A 170 7.52 -7.19 -33.12
C GLY A 170 8.55 -8.04 -32.35
N ALA A 171 9.45 -8.71 -33.06
CA ALA A 171 10.55 -9.45 -32.43
C ALA A 171 11.54 -8.51 -31.71
N THR A 172 11.85 -7.36 -32.30
CA THR A 172 12.71 -6.34 -31.70
C THR A 172 12.04 -5.72 -30.48
N VAL A 173 10.76 -5.35 -30.59
CA VAL A 173 9.99 -4.80 -29.46
C VAL A 173 9.90 -5.79 -28.30
N LEU A 174 9.76 -7.10 -28.58
CA LEU A 174 9.78 -8.12 -27.54
C LEU A 174 11.15 -8.17 -26.83
N GLN A 175 12.26 -8.12 -27.56
CA GLN A 175 13.60 -8.08 -26.95
C GLN A 175 13.80 -6.83 -26.08
N GLU A 176 13.31 -5.67 -26.50
CA GLU A 176 13.33 -4.46 -25.69
C GLU A 176 12.50 -4.61 -24.41
N ILE A 177 11.30 -5.18 -24.49
CA ILE A 177 10.46 -5.46 -23.31
C ILE A 177 11.18 -6.41 -22.36
N ILE A 178 11.83 -7.46 -22.87
CA ILE A 178 12.58 -8.42 -22.04
C ILE A 178 13.81 -7.76 -21.40
N SER A 179 14.53 -6.91 -22.13
CA SER A 179 15.65 -6.10 -21.62
C SER A 179 15.21 -5.18 -20.47
N ILE A 180 14.05 -4.51 -20.61
CA ILE A 180 13.47 -3.70 -19.53
C ILE A 180 13.08 -4.57 -18.34
N ARG A 181 12.36 -5.68 -18.61
CA ARG A 181 11.87 -6.62 -17.58
C ARG A 181 13.01 -7.28 -16.81
N ALA A 182 14.18 -7.44 -17.41
CA ALA A 182 15.37 -7.98 -16.76
C ALA A 182 15.84 -7.14 -15.56
N SER A 183 15.52 -5.85 -15.54
CA SER A 183 15.92 -4.89 -14.50
C SER A 183 14.81 -4.57 -13.49
N MET A 184 13.67 -5.25 -13.59
CA MET A 184 12.52 -5.11 -12.70
C MET A 184 12.43 -6.24 -11.69
N ASN A 185 12.04 -5.93 -10.45
CA ASN A 185 11.79 -6.91 -9.39
C ASN A 185 12.92 -7.96 -9.26
N LEU A 186 12.62 -9.24 -9.53
CA LEU A 186 13.56 -10.37 -9.46
C LEU A 186 14.27 -10.67 -10.80
N GLY A 187 14.04 -9.87 -11.83
CA GLY A 187 14.63 -10.05 -13.16
C GLY A 187 14.16 -11.33 -13.88
N LEU A 188 14.92 -11.76 -14.89
CA LEU A 188 14.62 -12.92 -15.76
C LEU A 188 14.62 -14.27 -15.04
N SER A 189 13.58 -15.09 -15.28
CA SER A 189 13.59 -16.51 -14.87
C SER A 189 14.64 -17.28 -15.68
N SER A 190 15.08 -18.44 -15.18
CA SER A 190 16.00 -19.32 -15.90
C SER A 190 15.50 -19.65 -17.31
N SER A 191 14.22 -20.03 -17.42
CA SER A 191 13.58 -20.34 -18.71
C SER A 191 13.62 -19.20 -19.73
N VAL A 192 13.49 -17.95 -19.29
CA VAL A 192 13.60 -16.80 -20.20
C VAL A 192 15.06 -16.54 -20.56
N LYS A 193 16.00 -16.72 -19.63
CA LYS A 193 17.44 -16.56 -19.92
C LYS A 193 17.96 -17.60 -20.91
N GLU A 194 17.43 -18.82 -20.88
CA GLU A 194 17.76 -19.89 -21.82
C GLU A 194 17.33 -19.51 -23.25
N ASP A 195 16.11 -18.98 -23.42
CA ASP A 195 15.60 -18.55 -24.73
C ASP A 195 16.21 -17.21 -25.22
N PHE A 196 16.73 -16.38 -24.31
CA PHE A 196 17.29 -15.06 -24.60
C PHE A 196 18.65 -14.82 -23.91
N PRO A 197 19.69 -15.60 -24.22
CA PRO A 197 20.95 -15.61 -23.47
C PRO A 197 21.80 -14.35 -23.65
N HIS A 198 21.58 -13.59 -24.74
CA HIS A 198 22.35 -12.39 -25.07
C HIS A 198 21.63 -11.08 -24.74
N ILE A 199 20.50 -11.13 -24.01
CA ILE A 199 19.82 -9.91 -23.60
C ILE A 199 20.64 -9.15 -22.56
N ILE A 200 20.88 -7.88 -22.86
CA ILE A 200 21.51 -6.92 -21.97
C ILE A 200 20.40 -6.19 -21.21
N PRO A 201 20.34 -6.26 -19.87
CA PRO A 201 19.34 -5.54 -19.08
C PRO A 201 19.51 -4.01 -19.22
N VAL A 202 18.40 -3.27 -19.26
CA VAL A 202 18.46 -1.80 -19.20
C VAL A 202 19.02 -1.34 -17.86
N ILE A 203 19.66 -0.17 -17.81
CA ILE A 203 20.12 0.39 -16.54
C ILE A 203 18.89 0.72 -15.67
N ARG A 204 18.86 0.19 -14.45
CA ARG A 204 17.79 0.50 -13.50
C ARG A 204 17.93 1.96 -13.03
N PRO A 205 16.88 2.78 -13.11
CA PRO A 205 16.91 4.14 -12.59
C PRO A 205 17.26 4.15 -11.10
N LEU A 206 18.21 4.99 -10.69
CA LEU A 206 18.54 5.18 -9.29
C LEU A 206 17.62 6.25 -8.68
N ILE A 207 17.03 5.92 -7.56
CA ILE A 207 16.13 6.81 -6.82
C ILE A 207 16.91 7.42 -5.65
N GLU A 208 17.23 8.72 -5.73
CA GLU A 208 18.02 9.45 -4.74
C GLU A 208 17.31 10.74 -4.26
N ASN A 209 17.77 11.27 -3.11
CA ASN A 209 17.36 12.57 -2.57
C ASN A 209 15.85 12.75 -2.41
N MET A 210 15.19 11.67 -2.01
CA MET A 210 13.75 11.63 -1.88
C MET A 210 13.28 12.37 -0.62
N VAL A 211 12.31 13.25 -0.81
CA VAL A 211 11.65 14.02 0.25
C VAL A 211 10.28 13.40 0.50
N ILE A 212 9.92 13.23 1.76
CA ILE A 212 8.57 12.77 2.13
C ILE A 212 7.57 13.85 1.68
N PRO A 213 6.65 13.54 0.75
CA PRO A 213 5.89 14.57 0.04
C PRO A 213 4.75 15.15 0.87
N HIS A 214 4.24 14.38 1.83
CA HIS A 214 3.08 14.74 2.64
C HIS A 214 2.96 13.83 3.87
N PRO A 215 2.46 14.28 5.03
CA PRO A 215 2.26 13.41 6.19
C PRO A 215 1.34 12.21 5.95
N GLU A 216 0.33 12.36 5.10
CA GLU A 216 -0.52 11.24 4.63
C GLU A 216 0.27 10.12 3.92
N TRP A 217 1.37 10.45 3.22
CA TRP A 217 2.25 9.43 2.67
C TRP A 217 2.88 8.61 3.79
N MET A 218 3.30 9.26 4.89
CA MET A 218 3.83 8.55 6.05
C MET A 218 2.76 7.67 6.71
N ALA A 219 1.53 8.16 6.85
CA ALA A 219 0.42 7.37 7.38
C ALA A 219 0.16 6.12 6.53
N GLY A 220 0.16 6.25 5.21
CA GLY A 220 0.08 5.13 4.27
C GLY A 220 1.24 4.15 4.42
N PHE A 221 2.48 4.66 4.43
CA PHE A 221 3.67 3.83 4.53
C PHE A 221 3.75 3.05 5.85
N VAL A 222 3.43 3.72 6.97
CA VAL A 222 3.39 3.12 8.31
C VAL A 222 2.22 2.13 8.46
N SER A 223 1.12 2.33 7.74
CA SER A 223 0.02 1.35 7.70
C SER A 223 0.46 0.01 7.10
N GLY A 224 1.49 -0.02 6.24
CA GLY A 224 2.14 -1.27 5.81
C GLY A 224 3.26 -1.70 6.75
N GLU A 225 4.35 -0.92 6.79
CA GLU A 225 5.66 -1.32 7.36
C GLU A 225 5.87 -0.93 8.83
N GLY A 226 4.92 -0.20 9.42
CA GLY A 226 5.01 0.28 10.80
C GLY A 226 4.77 -0.82 11.83
N SER A 227 5.39 -0.68 13.00
CA SER A 227 5.16 -1.54 14.16
C SER A 227 5.12 -0.70 15.44
N PHE A 228 4.05 -0.91 16.21
CA PHE A 228 3.86 -0.36 17.55
C PHE A 228 4.06 -1.49 18.55
N SER A 229 4.87 -1.27 19.58
CA SER A 229 5.19 -2.33 20.54
C SER A 229 5.18 -1.83 21.97
N VAL A 230 4.65 -2.68 22.85
CA VAL A 230 4.68 -2.54 24.31
C VAL A 230 5.63 -3.59 24.86
N TYR A 231 6.64 -3.16 25.60
CA TYR A 231 7.55 -4.05 26.32
C TYR A 231 7.32 -3.92 27.81
N THR A 232 7.29 -5.07 28.48
CA THR A 232 7.23 -5.22 29.93
C THR A 232 8.40 -6.09 30.37
N THR A 233 9.09 -5.71 31.44
CA THR A 233 10.24 -6.48 31.94
C THR A 233 9.79 -7.75 32.66
N SER A 234 10.66 -8.78 32.66
CA SER A 234 10.37 -10.05 33.33
C SER A 234 10.26 -9.96 34.85
N ASP A 235 10.76 -8.88 35.44
CA ASP A 235 10.62 -8.58 36.88
C ASP A 235 9.40 -7.72 37.20
N ASP A 236 8.53 -7.47 36.20
CA ASP A 236 7.30 -6.68 36.30
C ASP A 236 7.45 -5.23 36.78
N LYS A 237 8.65 -4.65 36.63
CA LYS A 237 8.93 -3.29 37.13
C LYS A 237 8.77 -2.19 36.09
N TYR A 238 9.03 -2.48 34.83
CA TYR A 238 9.15 -1.43 33.81
C TYR A 238 8.30 -1.73 32.59
N VAL A 239 7.59 -0.69 32.14
CA VAL A 239 6.88 -0.65 30.87
C VAL A 239 7.60 0.33 29.95
N SER A 240 7.79 -0.04 28.69
CA SER A 240 8.35 0.85 27.67
C SER A 240 7.66 0.66 26.33
N LEU A 241 7.67 1.70 25.52
CA LEU A 241 7.06 1.73 24.20
C LEU A 241 8.14 1.84 23.13
N SER A 242 7.88 1.28 21.95
CA SER A 242 8.67 1.58 20.77
C SER A 242 7.80 1.70 19.53
N PHE A 243 8.06 2.72 18.73
CA PHE A 243 7.60 2.82 17.35
C PHE A 243 8.76 2.47 16.42
N ARG A 244 8.50 1.58 15.45
CA ARG A 244 9.51 1.03 14.55
C ARG A 244 9.02 1.02 13.11
N VAL A 245 9.92 1.33 12.17
CA VAL A 245 9.70 1.11 10.73
C VAL A 245 10.94 0.44 10.16
N SER A 246 10.76 -0.76 9.60
CA SER A 246 11.84 -1.53 8.96
C SER A 246 11.77 -1.39 7.44
N GLN A 247 12.92 -1.44 6.77
CA GLN A 247 12.97 -1.54 5.31
C GLN A 247 14.27 -2.19 4.84
N HIS A 248 14.30 -2.67 3.60
CA HIS A 248 15.53 -3.15 2.98
C HIS A 248 16.57 -2.02 2.87
N ASN A 249 17.87 -2.35 2.96
CA ASN A 249 18.98 -1.38 2.93
C ASN A 249 19.06 -0.54 1.63
N LYS A 250 18.30 -0.91 0.59
CA LYS A 250 18.18 -0.15 -0.67
C LYS A 250 17.50 1.21 -0.47
N ASP A 251 16.65 1.34 0.55
CA ASP A 251 15.94 2.58 0.92
C ASP A 251 16.54 3.18 2.20
N LYS A 252 17.82 2.90 2.50
CA LYS A 252 18.51 3.40 3.70
C LYS A 252 18.49 4.92 3.82
N GLN A 253 18.63 5.65 2.70
CA GLN A 253 18.61 7.11 2.72
C GLN A 253 17.22 7.63 3.13
N LEU A 254 16.15 7.01 2.64
CA LEU A 254 14.78 7.35 3.02
C LEU A 254 14.54 7.10 4.52
N LEU A 255 14.96 5.95 5.06
CA LEU A 255 14.77 5.69 6.49
C LEU A 255 15.62 6.58 7.41
N LYS A 256 16.71 7.17 6.89
CA LYS A 256 17.45 8.21 7.63
C LYS A 256 16.66 9.52 7.69
N SER A 257 16.00 9.93 6.62
CA SER A 257 15.22 11.18 6.59
C SER A 257 13.99 11.14 7.52
N PHE A 258 13.59 9.96 8.00
CA PHE A 258 12.53 9.82 8.99
C PHE A 258 12.89 10.50 10.31
N VAL A 259 14.18 10.54 10.68
CA VAL A 259 14.63 11.25 11.89
C VAL A 259 14.29 12.74 11.80
N ASP A 260 14.51 13.35 10.65
CA ASP A 260 14.20 14.76 10.41
C ASP A 260 12.69 14.97 10.30
N PHE A 261 11.97 14.09 9.59
CA PHE A 261 10.52 14.18 9.42
C PHE A 261 9.75 14.10 10.74
N PHE A 262 10.09 13.14 11.60
CA PHE A 262 9.46 13.02 12.92
C PHE A 262 10.07 13.98 13.95
N GLY A 263 11.24 14.55 13.68
CA GLY A 263 12.00 15.36 14.63
C GLY A 263 12.43 14.57 15.88
N CYS A 264 12.54 13.24 15.77
CA CYS A 264 12.87 12.35 16.87
C CYS A 264 13.33 10.97 16.38
N GLY A 265 13.67 10.11 17.35
CA GLY A 265 14.09 8.74 17.08
C GLY A 265 15.50 8.64 16.52
N GLY A 266 15.81 7.47 15.97
CA GLY A 266 17.12 7.19 15.42
C GLY A 266 17.09 6.10 14.36
N PHE A 267 18.20 5.98 13.65
CA PHE A 267 18.40 5.01 12.59
C PHE A 267 19.38 3.92 13.04
N ASN A 268 19.05 2.65 12.79
CA ASN A 268 19.91 1.51 13.07
C ASN A 268 19.90 0.50 11.92
N TYR A 269 20.91 -0.38 11.89
CA TYR A 269 20.80 -1.63 11.14
C TYR A 269 19.88 -2.60 11.86
N HIS A 270 19.04 -3.33 11.13
CA HIS A 270 18.08 -4.26 11.72
C HIS A 270 18.75 -5.56 12.20
N ASN A 271 19.83 -5.98 11.53
CA ASN A 271 20.58 -7.19 11.88
C ASN A 271 22.05 -7.08 11.44
N LYS A 272 22.89 -8.02 11.89
CA LYS A 272 24.33 -8.08 11.56
C LYS A 272 24.61 -8.23 10.07
N GLY A 273 23.66 -8.73 9.28
CA GLY A 273 23.80 -8.91 7.83
C GLY A 273 23.67 -7.62 7.03
N ASN A 274 23.26 -6.51 7.66
CA ASN A 274 23.14 -5.17 7.06
C ASN A 274 22.28 -5.11 5.77
N LYS A 275 21.39 -6.09 5.56
CA LYS A 275 20.44 -6.12 4.43
C LYS A 275 19.13 -5.39 4.73
N ALA A 276 18.86 -5.12 6.00
CA ALA A 276 17.71 -4.37 6.44
C ALA A 276 18.13 -3.31 7.47
N VAL A 277 17.38 -2.22 7.50
CA VAL A 277 17.57 -1.05 8.34
C VAL A 277 16.27 -0.72 9.06
N ILE A 278 16.35 0.04 10.14
CA ILE A 278 15.21 0.37 10.98
C ILE A 278 15.29 1.81 11.48
N PHE A 279 14.18 2.54 11.34
CA PHE A 279 13.90 3.74 12.12
C PHE A 279 13.22 3.33 13.44
N VAL A 280 13.64 3.91 14.56
CA VAL A 280 13.10 3.58 15.88
C VAL A 280 13.00 4.81 16.78
N THR A 281 11.83 4.97 17.40
CA THR A 281 11.61 5.93 18.50
C THR A 281 11.27 5.16 19.77
N ARG A 282 11.99 5.46 20.87
CA ARG A 282 11.81 4.80 22.19
C ARG A 282 11.63 5.78 23.35
N LYS A 283 12.11 7.03 23.22
CA LYS A 283 11.95 8.04 24.27
C LYS A 283 10.46 8.33 24.41
N PHE A 284 9.93 8.18 25.62
CA PHE A 284 8.49 8.30 25.87
C PHE A 284 7.94 9.69 25.49
N GLU A 285 8.67 10.76 25.82
CA GLU A 285 8.33 12.13 25.42
C GLU A 285 8.16 12.27 23.91
N ASP A 286 9.10 11.76 23.10
CA ASP A 286 8.98 11.81 21.64
C ASP A 286 7.79 10.98 21.12
N ILE A 287 7.50 9.84 21.76
CA ILE A 287 6.34 9.01 21.43
C ILE A 287 5.03 9.78 21.73
N ASN A 288 4.93 10.34 22.92
CA ASN A 288 3.73 11.00 23.44
C ASN A 288 3.43 12.31 22.73
N ASP A 289 4.48 13.09 22.42
CA ASP A 289 4.32 14.48 22.01
C ASP A 289 4.54 14.68 20.50
N LYS A 290 5.08 13.68 19.79
CA LYS A 290 5.33 13.76 18.34
C LYS A 290 4.65 12.63 17.57
N ILE A 291 4.95 11.36 17.90
CA ILE A 291 4.46 10.21 17.12
C ILE A 291 2.94 10.04 17.26
N ILE A 292 2.41 10.03 18.49
CA ILE A 292 0.97 9.86 18.74
C ILE A 292 0.15 11.03 18.15
N PRO A 293 0.51 12.31 18.38
CA PRO A 293 -0.22 13.43 17.79
C PRO A 293 -0.26 13.37 16.26
N LEU A 294 0.87 13.06 15.62
CA LEU A 294 0.95 12.93 14.17
C LEU A 294 -0.05 11.89 13.63
N PHE A 295 -0.10 10.68 14.20
CA PHE A 295 -1.01 9.63 13.71
C PHE A 295 -2.45 9.75 14.23
N ASN A 296 -2.71 10.66 15.18
CA ASN A 296 -4.08 11.10 15.49
C ASN A 296 -4.61 12.04 14.40
N GLU A 297 -3.76 12.92 13.84
CA GLU A 297 -4.10 13.80 12.73
C GLU A 297 -4.13 13.03 11.40
N TYR A 298 -3.05 12.34 11.06
CA TYR A 298 -2.88 11.54 9.84
C TYR A 298 -3.07 10.06 10.16
N LYS A 299 -4.32 9.64 10.16
CA LYS A 299 -4.72 8.31 10.64
C LYS A 299 -4.10 7.19 9.81
N ILE A 300 -3.45 6.25 10.48
CA ILE A 300 -3.15 4.94 9.89
C ILE A 300 -4.46 4.16 9.66
N LYS A 301 -4.45 3.22 8.71
CA LYS A 301 -5.63 2.39 8.36
C LYS A 301 -5.29 0.90 8.42
N GLY A 302 -6.33 0.08 8.24
CA GLY A 302 -6.24 -1.38 8.37
C GLY A 302 -6.26 -1.83 9.83
N VAL A 303 -5.98 -3.12 10.05
CA VAL A 303 -5.93 -3.74 11.38
C VAL A 303 -4.96 -3.01 12.30
N LYS A 304 -3.82 -2.54 11.75
CA LYS A 304 -2.78 -1.81 12.48
C LYS A 304 -3.30 -0.57 13.20
N TYR A 305 -4.41 0.02 12.74
CA TYR A 305 -5.08 1.11 13.45
C TYR A 305 -5.50 0.70 14.86
N LYS A 306 -5.97 -0.54 15.07
CA LYS A 306 -6.31 -1.07 16.39
C LYS A 306 -5.05 -1.15 17.28
N ASP A 307 -3.96 -1.70 16.76
CA ASP A 307 -2.68 -1.81 17.46
C ASP A 307 -2.17 -0.42 17.89
N PHE A 308 -2.31 0.60 17.03
CA PHE A 308 -1.97 1.98 17.37
C PHE A 308 -2.87 2.57 18.45
N LYS A 309 -4.18 2.29 18.44
CA LYS A 309 -5.11 2.76 19.47
C LYS A 309 -4.80 2.11 20.82
N ASP A 310 -4.51 0.82 20.84
CA ASP A 310 -4.10 0.07 22.02
C ASP A 310 -2.76 0.58 22.55
N TRP A 311 -1.79 0.78 21.67
CA TRP A 311 -0.50 1.37 22.02
C TRP A 311 -0.61 2.80 22.57
N SER A 312 -1.49 3.61 21.98
CA SER A 312 -1.79 4.98 22.47
C SER A 312 -2.50 4.97 23.82
N LEU A 313 -3.34 3.97 24.10
CA LEU A 313 -3.95 3.79 25.41
C LEU A 313 -2.89 3.48 26.47
N VAL A 314 -1.95 2.58 26.18
CA VAL A 314 -0.82 2.32 27.08
C VAL A 314 0.03 3.58 27.30
N ALA A 315 0.24 4.42 26.28
CA ALA A 315 0.94 5.69 26.45
C ALA A 315 0.23 6.62 27.47
N LYS A 316 -1.10 6.76 27.40
CA LYS A 316 -1.89 7.52 28.38
C LYS A 316 -1.81 6.94 29.80
N MET A 317 -1.72 5.62 29.93
CA MET A 317 -1.50 4.95 31.22
C MET A 317 -0.10 5.21 31.78
N ILE A 318 0.90 5.35 30.91
CA ILE A 318 2.24 5.76 31.31
C ILE A 318 2.26 7.22 31.77
N GLU A 319 1.63 8.10 30.99
CA GLU A 319 1.51 9.54 31.27
C GLU A 319 0.83 9.81 32.63
N SER A 320 -0.33 9.19 32.87
CA SER A 320 -1.09 9.29 34.13
C SER A 320 -0.49 8.52 35.32
N LYS A 321 0.68 7.89 35.13
CA LYS A 321 1.36 7.02 36.11
C LYS A 321 0.57 5.80 36.57
N SER A 322 -0.54 5.44 35.91
CA SER A 322 -1.36 4.28 36.27
C SER A 322 -0.63 2.94 36.10
N HIS A 323 0.35 2.89 35.19
CA HIS A 323 1.28 1.76 35.02
C HIS A 323 2.08 1.38 36.29
N LEU A 324 2.17 2.27 37.28
CA LEU A 324 2.82 2.00 38.57
C LEU A 324 1.90 1.28 39.57
N THR A 325 0.62 1.12 39.23
CA THR A 325 -0.35 0.38 40.04
C THR A 325 -0.47 -1.06 39.56
N THR A 326 -0.75 -1.99 40.47
CA THR A 326 -0.95 -3.42 40.11
C THR A 326 -2.05 -3.62 39.07
N ASN A 327 -3.16 -2.89 39.19
CA ASN A 327 -4.28 -3.01 38.25
C ASN A 327 -3.95 -2.39 36.89
N GLY A 328 -3.30 -1.21 36.88
CA GLY A 328 -2.86 -0.58 35.64
C GLY A 328 -1.82 -1.43 34.90
N TYR A 329 -0.87 -2.03 35.61
CA TYR A 329 0.11 -2.95 35.01
C TYR A 329 -0.56 -4.19 34.41
N LYS A 330 -1.50 -4.83 35.13
CA LYS A 330 -2.27 -5.98 34.61
C LYS A 330 -3.04 -5.64 33.33
N GLU A 331 -3.65 -4.47 33.28
CA GLU A 331 -4.37 -4.03 32.08
C GLU A 331 -3.42 -3.77 30.90
N ILE A 332 -2.23 -3.21 31.14
CA ILE A 332 -1.19 -3.06 30.10
C ILE A 332 -0.77 -4.43 29.55
N CYS A 333 -0.55 -5.44 30.41
CA CYS A 333 -0.21 -6.79 29.97
C CYS A 333 -1.32 -7.40 29.12
N LYS A 334 -2.58 -7.23 29.53
CA LYS A 334 -3.74 -7.70 28.76
C LYS A 334 -3.84 -7.02 27.40
N ILE A 335 -3.64 -5.71 27.31
CA ILE A 335 -3.61 -4.98 26.03
C ILE A 335 -2.50 -5.55 25.13
N LYS A 336 -1.28 -5.68 25.68
CA LYS A 336 -0.11 -6.21 24.96
C LYS A 336 -0.33 -7.63 24.41
N GLU A 337 -1.03 -8.50 25.13
CA GLU A 337 -1.29 -9.88 24.70
C GLU A 337 -2.31 -9.99 23.56
N ASN A 338 -3.13 -8.95 23.35
CA ASN A 338 -4.20 -8.93 22.35
C ASN A 338 -3.92 -8.01 21.16
N MET A 339 -2.75 -7.35 21.14
CA MET A 339 -2.33 -6.44 20.06
C MET A 339 -1.64 -7.13 18.89
#